data_AF-A0A7V5WDN8-F1
#
_entry.id   AF-A0A7V5WDN8-F1
#
_cell.length_a   1.000
_cell.length_b   1.000
_cell.length_c   1.000
_cell.angle_alpha   90.00
_cell.angle_beta   90.00
_cell.angle_gamma   90.00
#
_symmetry.space_group_name_H-M   'P 1'
#
loop_
_entity.id
_entity.type
_entity.pdbx_description
1 polymer ?
#
loop_
_entity_poly.entity_id
_entity_poly.type
_entity_poly.pdbx_seq_one_letter_code
_entity_poly.pdbx_strand_id
1 'polypeptide(L)'
;MTNHWADIQNSDAIIIVGSNAAENHPISFKWVTKAIEENGATLISIDPRFTRSSSKAHIYAHMRSGTDIAFFGGMINWVLNDMEKNPDKYNMTYLVEYTNAAFLIDPDFQTATDLDGKFSGFMAGDDPNFGKYDKSTWKWQTDENGVPLKDKTLKDPNCVFQLLKKHYSRYDPDTVCNTTGTDKETYLKICETYARLTGPVGKSGTIMYAMGTTQHTNGTQNIRAYAILQLLLGNIGVAGGGINALRGESNVQGSTDHCLLFHILPGYLKPPVATDVDLQAHFDRVTPGFQTADPKSASWWQNYPKYYVSLLKSWYGDNATADNEFGYQWLPKLNPGTNYSHISLFEAMHKGDIKGLFCWGQNPAVGGPNANFERKALEKLGWLVAVDLWETETAAFWQAPDVNPADIQTEVFLLPAAASYEKEGSVVNSGRWSQWRWKAVDPPGEAKPDLEIINELMLKIIDLYEAEGGPVADAITKLRWKGWYDSPQGKYGASDLTDLVSREINGFAEVDILNDDGSVKYRKGELLASFGHLKDDGSTSSSNWLYTQSYNEKDGNRQ
;
A
#
# COMPACT_ATOMS: atom_id res chain seq x y z
N MET A 1 -3.06 3.81 -7.12
CA MET A 1 -4.10 3.91 -8.17
C MET A 1 -4.03 2.67 -9.02
N THR A 2 -5.18 2.18 -9.52
CA THR A 2 -5.19 1.13 -10.54
C THR A 2 -4.72 1.66 -11.90
N ASN A 3 -4.98 2.94 -12.17
CA ASN A 3 -4.59 3.66 -13.38
C ASN A 3 -3.50 4.71 -13.04
N HIS A 4 -3.36 5.77 -13.84
CA HIS A 4 -2.40 6.86 -13.63
C HIS A 4 -3.02 8.24 -13.94
N TRP A 5 -2.32 9.32 -13.60
CA TRP A 5 -2.86 10.69 -13.65
C TRP A 5 -3.43 11.09 -15.00
N ALA A 6 -2.65 10.90 -16.07
CA ALA A 6 -3.07 11.29 -17.41
C ALA A 6 -4.27 10.49 -17.92
N ASP A 7 -4.49 9.27 -17.43
CA ASP A 7 -5.60 8.44 -17.89
C ASP A 7 -6.97 8.97 -17.46
N ILE A 8 -7.04 9.80 -16.42
CA ILE A 8 -8.28 10.43 -15.94
C ILE A 8 -8.98 11.22 -17.07
N GLN A 9 -8.22 11.76 -18.02
CA GLN A 9 -8.77 12.50 -19.16
C GLN A 9 -9.75 11.68 -20.01
N ASN A 10 -9.64 10.35 -19.98
CA ASN A 10 -10.42 9.43 -20.82
C ASN A 10 -11.77 9.05 -20.18
N SER A 11 -12.09 9.54 -18.99
CA SER A 11 -13.29 9.16 -18.24
C SER A 11 -14.55 9.84 -18.77
N ASP A 12 -15.68 9.14 -18.81
CA ASP A 12 -17.01 9.72 -19.10
C ASP A 12 -17.68 10.32 -17.85
N ALA A 13 -17.35 9.80 -16.66
CA ALA A 13 -17.78 10.37 -15.39
C ALA A 13 -16.75 10.17 -14.28
N ILE A 14 -16.57 11.20 -13.47
CA ILE A 14 -15.56 11.24 -12.42
C ILE A 14 -16.26 11.49 -11.08
N ILE A 15 -16.09 10.58 -10.13
CA ILE A 15 -16.47 10.82 -8.73
C ILE A 15 -15.21 11.25 -7.96
N ILE A 16 -15.29 12.40 -7.30
CA ILE A 16 -14.34 12.80 -6.25
C ILE A 16 -15.03 12.61 -4.90
N VAL A 17 -14.50 11.72 -4.08
CA VAL A 17 -15.01 11.43 -2.73
C VAL A 17 -13.84 11.24 -1.77
N GLY A 18 -13.96 11.74 -0.53
CA GLY A 18 -12.87 11.65 0.45
C GLY A 18 -11.54 12.25 -0.04
N SER A 19 -11.64 13.23 -0.95
CA SER A 19 -10.53 13.89 -1.61
C SER A 19 -10.95 15.30 -2.02
N ASN A 20 -9.99 16.22 -1.97
CA ASN A 20 -10.12 17.58 -2.49
C ASN A 20 -9.02 17.80 -3.54
N ALA A 21 -9.10 17.05 -4.64
CA ALA A 21 -8.02 16.92 -5.62
C ALA A 21 -7.61 18.26 -6.26
N ALA A 22 -8.50 19.24 -6.33
CA ALA A 22 -8.17 20.57 -6.87
C ALA A 22 -7.24 21.37 -5.95
N GLU A 23 -7.17 21.03 -4.65
CA GLU A 23 -6.28 21.66 -3.68
C GLU A 23 -5.07 20.79 -3.37
N ASN A 24 -5.29 19.48 -3.20
CA ASN A 24 -4.27 18.55 -2.72
C ASN A 24 -3.47 17.89 -3.86
N HIS A 25 -4.02 17.88 -5.08
CA HIS A 25 -3.37 17.34 -6.29
C HIS A 25 -3.58 18.27 -7.49
N PRO A 26 -3.30 19.59 -7.36
CA PRO A 26 -3.80 20.61 -8.28
C PRO A 26 -3.34 20.41 -9.73
N ILE A 27 -2.10 19.97 -9.94
CA ILE A 27 -1.57 19.71 -11.28
C ILE A 27 -2.27 18.50 -11.93
N SER A 28 -2.59 17.48 -11.14
CA SER A 28 -3.34 16.32 -11.63
C SER A 28 -4.78 16.67 -12.02
N PHE A 29 -5.35 17.71 -11.41
CA PHE A 29 -6.70 18.19 -11.76
C PHE A 29 -6.80 18.70 -13.21
N LYS A 30 -5.67 19.03 -13.86
CA LYS A 30 -5.62 19.29 -15.31
C LYS A 30 -6.30 18.19 -16.13
N TRP A 31 -6.11 16.92 -15.73
CA TRP A 31 -6.68 15.79 -16.46
C TRP A 31 -8.19 15.63 -16.22
N VAL A 32 -8.69 16.05 -15.05
CA VAL A 32 -10.12 16.19 -14.78
C VAL A 32 -10.71 17.28 -15.67
N THR A 33 -10.07 18.45 -15.72
CA THR A 33 -10.49 19.56 -16.61
C THR A 33 -10.53 19.11 -18.07
N LYS A 34 -9.49 18.38 -18.53
CA LYS A 34 -9.44 17.86 -19.88
C LYS A 34 -10.58 16.87 -20.19
N ALA A 35 -10.90 15.96 -19.25
CA ALA A 35 -12.04 15.06 -19.40
C ALA A 35 -13.35 15.84 -19.59
N ILE A 36 -13.56 16.90 -18.81
CA ILE A 36 -14.77 17.71 -18.86
C ILE A 36 -14.83 18.52 -20.16
N GLU A 37 -13.79 19.31 -20.45
CA GLU A 37 -13.80 20.30 -21.52
C GLU A 37 -13.66 19.68 -22.92
N GLU A 38 -12.87 18.62 -23.06
CA GLU A 38 -12.59 18.00 -24.36
C GLU A 38 -13.47 16.76 -24.62
N ASN A 39 -13.84 16.02 -23.57
CA ASN A 39 -14.54 14.73 -23.71
C ASN A 39 -15.96 14.73 -23.12
N GLY A 40 -16.43 15.85 -22.56
CA GLY A 40 -17.78 15.99 -22.03
C GLY A 40 -18.04 15.19 -20.74
N ALA A 41 -16.98 14.88 -19.98
CA ALA A 41 -17.10 14.08 -18.78
C ALA A 41 -17.93 14.78 -17.68
N THR A 42 -18.73 14.02 -16.94
CA THR A 42 -19.45 14.56 -15.79
C THR A 42 -18.66 14.39 -14.50
N LEU A 43 -18.20 15.51 -13.94
CA LEU A 43 -17.63 15.57 -12.58
C LEU A 43 -18.70 15.63 -11.47
N ILE A 44 -18.59 14.71 -10.51
CA ILE A 44 -19.40 14.59 -9.29
C ILE A 44 -18.49 14.76 -8.07
N SER A 45 -18.83 15.67 -7.16
CA SER A 45 -18.13 15.88 -5.89
C SER A 45 -19.01 15.44 -4.71
N ILE A 46 -18.50 14.54 -3.87
CA ILE A 46 -19.16 14.05 -2.67
C ILE A 46 -18.26 14.38 -1.47
N ASP A 47 -18.63 15.39 -0.69
CA ASP A 47 -17.81 15.90 0.43
C ASP A 47 -18.73 16.51 1.50
N PRO A 48 -18.38 16.43 2.80
CA PRO A 48 -19.09 17.19 3.85
C PRO A 48 -18.98 18.71 3.69
N ARG A 49 -18.08 19.20 2.85
CA ARG A 49 -17.84 20.64 2.62
C ARG A 49 -17.90 20.96 1.14
N PHE A 50 -18.33 22.18 0.82
CA PHE A 50 -18.17 22.71 -0.52
C PHE A 50 -16.72 23.21 -0.70
N THR A 51 -15.92 22.49 -1.47
CA THR A 51 -14.48 22.74 -1.65
C THR A 51 -14.16 23.39 -3.00
N ARG A 52 -12.88 23.68 -3.27
CA ARG A 52 -12.48 24.09 -4.64
C ARG A 52 -12.73 22.98 -5.66
N SER A 53 -12.61 21.70 -5.31
CA SER A 53 -13.07 20.61 -6.18
C SER A 53 -14.58 20.67 -6.44
N SER A 54 -15.39 20.92 -5.40
CA SER A 54 -16.85 21.04 -5.55
C SER A 54 -17.25 22.20 -6.46
N SER A 55 -16.51 23.32 -6.43
CA SER A 55 -16.73 24.47 -7.32
C SER A 55 -16.59 24.18 -8.81
N LYS A 56 -15.93 23.07 -9.16
CA LYS A 56 -15.73 22.62 -10.54
C LYS A 56 -16.69 21.49 -10.94
N ALA A 57 -17.44 20.93 -10.00
CA ALA A 57 -18.31 19.78 -10.23
C ALA A 57 -19.65 20.19 -10.86
N HIS A 58 -20.19 19.33 -11.71
CA HIS A 58 -21.54 19.47 -12.24
C HIS A 58 -22.60 19.06 -11.22
N ILE A 59 -22.26 18.13 -10.33
CA ILE A 59 -23.10 17.67 -9.23
C ILE A 59 -22.26 17.68 -7.95
N TYR A 60 -22.76 18.37 -6.92
CA TYR A 60 -22.22 18.31 -5.58
C TYR A 60 -23.23 17.67 -4.64
N ALA A 61 -22.79 16.69 -3.86
CA ALA A 61 -23.56 16.10 -2.78
C ALA A 61 -22.85 16.36 -1.45
N HIS A 62 -23.55 17.02 -0.54
CA HIS A 62 -23.15 17.05 0.86
C HIS A 62 -23.33 15.65 1.47
N MET A 63 -22.29 15.12 2.09
CA MET A 63 -22.31 13.82 2.79
C MET A 63 -21.67 13.94 4.16
N ARG A 64 -22.38 13.53 5.21
CA ARG A 64 -21.89 13.47 6.59
C ARG A 64 -20.63 12.60 6.69
N SER A 65 -19.61 13.07 7.39
CA SER A 65 -18.37 12.33 7.62
C SER A 65 -18.63 10.94 8.24
N GLY A 66 -17.97 9.91 7.73
CA GLY A 66 -18.08 8.53 8.23
C GLY A 66 -19.29 7.75 7.71
N THR A 67 -20.01 8.28 6.71
CA THR A 67 -21.23 7.64 6.15
C THR A 67 -21.07 7.15 4.72
N ASP A 68 -19.83 7.07 4.23
CA ASP A 68 -19.47 6.63 2.88
C ASP A 68 -20.05 5.26 2.51
N ILE A 69 -19.99 4.27 3.41
CA ILE A 69 -20.59 2.94 3.17
C ILE A 69 -22.10 3.02 2.93
N ALA A 70 -22.82 3.92 3.62
CA ALA A 70 -24.25 4.09 3.39
C ALA A 70 -24.50 4.64 1.98
N PHE A 71 -23.76 5.69 1.59
CA PHE A 71 -23.87 6.30 0.27
C PHE A 71 -23.58 5.29 -0.86
N PHE A 72 -22.42 4.64 -0.83
CA PHE A 72 -22.00 3.73 -1.88
C PHE A 72 -22.71 2.37 -1.82
N GLY A 73 -23.11 1.92 -0.62
CA GLY A 73 -23.96 0.75 -0.46
C GLY A 73 -25.33 0.94 -1.11
N GLY A 74 -25.89 2.14 -1.01
CA GLY A 74 -27.10 2.50 -1.73
C GLY A 74 -26.88 2.60 -3.24
N MET A 75 -25.74 3.12 -3.72
CA MET A 75 -25.42 3.13 -5.15
C MET A 75 -25.31 1.72 -5.70
N ILE A 76 -24.67 0.81 -4.95
CA ILE A 76 -24.59 -0.61 -5.29
C ILE A 76 -25.99 -1.22 -5.37
N ASN A 77 -26.85 -0.97 -4.38
CA ASN A 77 -28.24 -1.42 -4.39
C ASN A 77 -29.00 -0.89 -5.63
N TRP A 78 -28.84 0.38 -5.96
CA TRP A 78 -29.45 0.99 -7.14
C TRP A 78 -28.99 0.32 -8.43
N VAL A 79 -27.67 0.15 -8.61
CA VAL A 79 -27.07 -0.47 -9.80
C VAL A 79 -27.52 -1.93 -9.96
N LEU A 80 -27.53 -2.71 -8.87
CA LEU A 80 -27.96 -4.11 -8.91
C LEU A 80 -29.43 -4.25 -9.33
N ASN A 81 -30.30 -3.40 -8.79
CA ASN A 81 -31.73 -3.40 -9.14
C ASN A 81 -31.98 -2.93 -10.58
N ASP A 82 -31.19 -1.97 -11.05
CA ASP A 82 -31.33 -1.48 -12.42
C ASP A 82 -30.76 -2.47 -13.44
N MET A 83 -29.64 -3.12 -13.12
CA MET A 83 -29.03 -4.16 -13.94
C MET A 83 -29.95 -5.37 -14.14
N GLU A 84 -30.73 -5.75 -13.12
CA GLU A 84 -31.73 -6.82 -13.27
C GLU A 84 -32.88 -6.42 -14.23
N LYS A 85 -33.27 -5.15 -14.22
CA LYS A 85 -34.36 -4.62 -15.08
C LYS A 85 -33.89 -4.28 -16.49
N ASN A 86 -32.65 -3.84 -16.64
CA ASN A 86 -32.06 -3.32 -17.87
C ASN A 86 -30.65 -3.91 -18.10
N PRO A 87 -30.49 -5.24 -18.18
CA PRO A 87 -29.16 -5.87 -18.29
C PRO A 87 -28.40 -5.45 -19.55
N ASP A 88 -29.11 -5.02 -20.60
CA ASP A 88 -28.57 -4.48 -21.85
C ASP A 88 -27.83 -3.15 -21.69
N LYS A 89 -28.04 -2.44 -20.57
CA LYS A 89 -27.32 -1.19 -20.25
C LYS A 89 -25.98 -1.41 -19.55
N TYR A 90 -25.60 -2.64 -19.26
CA TYR A 90 -24.42 -3.00 -18.49
C TYR A 90 -23.55 -4.01 -19.22
N ASN A 91 -22.25 -4.02 -18.90
CA ASN A 91 -21.34 -5.06 -19.38
C ASN A 91 -21.50 -6.36 -18.57
N MET A 92 -22.57 -7.12 -18.83
CA MET A 92 -22.85 -8.37 -18.14
C MET A 92 -21.78 -9.45 -18.36
N THR A 93 -21.13 -9.44 -19.53
CA THR A 93 -20.01 -10.36 -19.81
C THR A 93 -18.85 -10.09 -18.87
N TYR A 94 -18.47 -8.82 -18.68
CA TYR A 94 -17.43 -8.45 -17.71
C TYR A 94 -17.77 -8.95 -16.32
N LEU A 95 -19.01 -8.70 -15.88
CA LEU A 95 -19.46 -9.10 -14.54
C LEU A 95 -19.32 -10.62 -14.33
N VAL A 96 -19.81 -11.42 -15.28
CA VAL A 96 -19.82 -12.89 -15.16
C VAL A 96 -18.43 -13.51 -15.30
N GLU A 97 -17.60 -12.99 -16.21
CA GLU A 97 -16.33 -13.64 -16.57
C GLU A 97 -15.11 -13.10 -15.80
N TYR A 98 -15.13 -11.82 -15.38
CA TYR A 98 -13.95 -11.14 -14.81
C TYR A 98 -14.12 -10.74 -13.35
N THR A 99 -15.27 -11.04 -12.75
CA THR A 99 -15.49 -10.91 -11.31
C THR A 99 -15.82 -12.26 -10.70
N ASN A 100 -15.98 -12.29 -9.38
CA ASN A 100 -16.46 -13.47 -8.67
C ASN A 100 -17.99 -13.55 -8.55
N ALA A 101 -18.76 -12.71 -9.27
CA ALA A 101 -20.22 -12.66 -9.18
C ALA A 101 -20.91 -14.03 -9.33
N ALA A 102 -20.39 -14.88 -10.22
CA ALA A 102 -20.91 -16.22 -10.48
C ALA A 102 -20.48 -17.27 -9.44
N PHE A 103 -19.49 -16.99 -8.60
CA PHE A 103 -18.91 -18.01 -7.70
C PHE A 103 -19.90 -18.34 -6.58
N LEU A 104 -19.99 -19.62 -6.22
CA LEU A 104 -20.88 -20.09 -5.16
C LEU A 104 -20.18 -20.05 -3.80
N ILE A 105 -20.82 -19.43 -2.82
CA ILE A 105 -20.37 -19.37 -1.42
C ILE A 105 -21.01 -20.53 -0.64
N ASP A 106 -20.35 -20.98 0.43
CA ASP A 106 -20.91 -21.93 1.39
C ASP A 106 -22.37 -21.58 1.77
N PRO A 107 -23.33 -22.53 1.68
CA PRO A 107 -24.74 -22.28 2.01
C PRO A 107 -24.99 -21.82 3.45
N ASP A 108 -24.08 -22.10 4.39
CA ASP A 108 -24.18 -21.67 5.79
C ASP A 108 -23.68 -20.22 5.99
N PHE A 109 -23.18 -19.57 4.94
CA PHE A 109 -22.83 -18.16 4.99
C PHE A 109 -24.07 -17.29 5.17
N GLN A 110 -24.08 -16.52 6.25
CA GLN A 110 -25.13 -15.53 6.52
C GLN A 110 -24.56 -14.12 6.45
N THR A 111 -25.34 -13.22 5.83
CA THR A 111 -24.97 -11.82 5.62
C THR A 111 -25.36 -10.95 6.82
N ALA A 112 -24.86 -9.71 6.85
CA ALA A 112 -25.35 -8.68 7.77
C ALA A 112 -26.85 -8.37 7.70
N THR A 113 -27.55 -8.78 6.64
CA THR A 113 -29.01 -8.69 6.56
C THR A 113 -29.69 -9.77 7.38
N ASP A 114 -29.05 -10.94 7.52
CA ASP A 114 -29.60 -12.10 8.22
C ASP A 114 -29.39 -12.02 9.74
N LEU A 115 -28.31 -11.40 10.17
CA LEU A 115 -27.86 -11.39 11.57
C LEU A 115 -27.67 -9.96 12.11
N ASP A 116 -28.57 -9.05 11.74
CA ASP A 116 -28.68 -7.69 12.30
C ASP A 116 -27.33 -6.95 12.39
N GLY A 117 -26.67 -6.77 11.24
CA GLY A 117 -25.38 -6.07 11.16
C GLY A 117 -24.15 -6.95 11.38
N LYS A 118 -24.32 -8.21 11.78
CA LYS A 118 -23.23 -9.19 11.95
C LYS A 118 -23.21 -10.22 10.82
N PHE A 119 -22.09 -10.85 10.55
CA PHE A 119 -22.01 -11.98 9.62
C PHE A 119 -21.98 -13.32 10.36
N SER A 120 -22.20 -14.43 9.65
CA SER A 120 -21.96 -15.77 10.21
C SER A 120 -20.55 -15.87 10.81
N GLY A 121 -20.46 -16.49 11.99
CA GLY A 121 -19.20 -16.67 12.73
C GLY A 121 -18.77 -15.51 13.63
N PHE A 122 -19.63 -14.51 13.89
CA PHE A 122 -19.30 -13.45 14.85
C PHE A 122 -19.11 -14.00 16.27
N MET A 123 -17.95 -13.73 16.85
CA MET A 123 -17.61 -14.03 18.24
C MET A 123 -17.40 -12.70 18.98
N ALA A 124 -18.33 -12.39 19.88
CA ALA A 124 -18.24 -11.19 20.71
C ALA A 124 -16.97 -11.23 21.59
N GLY A 125 -16.34 -10.07 21.73
CA GLY A 125 -15.32 -9.84 22.76
C GLY A 125 -15.97 -9.35 24.06
N ASP A 126 -15.21 -8.60 24.86
CA ASP A 126 -15.70 -8.03 26.12
C ASP A 126 -16.85 -7.02 25.90
N ASP A 127 -16.86 -6.33 24.77
CA ASP A 127 -18.00 -5.53 24.29
C ASP A 127 -18.82 -6.35 23.28
N PRO A 128 -20.14 -6.55 23.46
CA PRO A 128 -20.98 -7.35 22.58
C PRO A 128 -21.12 -6.81 21.14
N ASN A 129 -20.67 -5.58 20.88
CA ASN A 129 -20.64 -4.95 19.56
C ASN A 129 -19.31 -5.13 18.84
N PHE A 130 -18.24 -5.47 19.57
CA PHE A 130 -16.90 -5.68 19.01
C PHE A 130 -16.50 -7.13 19.17
N GLY A 131 -15.71 -7.64 18.23
CA GLY A 131 -15.39 -9.05 18.24
C GLY A 131 -14.53 -9.49 17.07
N LYS A 132 -14.38 -10.81 16.96
CA LYS A 132 -13.70 -11.47 15.85
C LYS A 132 -14.71 -12.27 15.03
N TYR A 133 -14.31 -12.64 13.84
CA TYR A 133 -15.08 -13.55 13.00
C TYR A 133 -14.33 -14.85 12.82
N ASP A 134 -14.99 -15.97 13.09
CA ASP A 134 -14.67 -17.23 12.44
C ASP A 134 -15.17 -17.14 10.99
N LYS A 135 -14.27 -17.38 10.04
CA LYS A 135 -14.54 -17.24 8.60
C LYS A 135 -14.75 -18.59 7.93
N SER A 136 -15.00 -19.65 8.71
CA SER A 136 -15.19 -21.02 8.23
C SER A 136 -16.28 -21.19 7.18
N THR A 137 -17.33 -20.37 7.23
CA THR A 137 -18.42 -20.31 6.22
C THR A 137 -18.12 -19.32 5.08
N TRP A 138 -17.05 -18.52 5.15
CA TRP A 138 -16.74 -17.49 4.14
C TRP A 138 -15.86 -18.06 3.03
N LYS A 139 -16.20 -19.25 2.55
CA LYS A 139 -15.42 -20.03 1.59
C LYS A 139 -16.25 -20.35 0.34
N TRP A 140 -15.54 -20.68 -0.73
CA TRP A 140 -16.15 -21.17 -1.96
C TRP A 140 -16.69 -22.57 -1.76
N GLN A 141 -17.81 -22.88 -2.40
CA GLN A 141 -18.11 -24.27 -2.76
C GLN A 141 -17.11 -24.68 -3.84
N THR A 142 -16.57 -25.91 -3.76
CA THR A 142 -15.60 -26.42 -4.72
C THR A 142 -16.04 -27.75 -5.31
N ASP A 143 -15.54 -28.07 -6.50
CA ASP A 143 -15.63 -29.42 -7.04
C ASP A 143 -14.68 -30.39 -6.31
N GLU A 144 -14.62 -31.64 -6.78
CA GLU A 144 -13.76 -32.70 -6.24
C GLU A 144 -12.26 -32.38 -6.32
N ASN A 145 -11.85 -31.45 -7.19
CA ASN A 145 -10.45 -31.01 -7.37
C ASN A 145 -10.14 -29.72 -6.60
N GLY A 146 -11.09 -29.17 -5.86
CA GLY A 146 -10.91 -27.90 -5.12
C GLY A 146 -11.10 -26.65 -5.97
N VAL A 147 -11.61 -26.77 -7.21
CA VAL A 147 -11.89 -25.61 -8.08
C VAL A 147 -13.22 -24.98 -7.65
N PRO A 148 -13.29 -23.65 -7.42
CA PRO A 148 -14.54 -22.98 -7.06
C PRO A 148 -15.67 -23.18 -8.07
N LEU A 149 -16.84 -23.60 -7.59
CA LEU A 149 -18.06 -23.74 -8.40
C LEU A 149 -18.62 -22.38 -8.80
N LYS A 150 -19.23 -22.31 -9.99
CA LYS A 150 -19.74 -21.07 -10.59
C LYS A 150 -21.12 -21.30 -11.24
N ASP A 151 -22.10 -20.46 -10.93
CA ASP A 151 -23.34 -20.31 -11.69
C ASP A 151 -23.28 -19.05 -12.57
N LYS A 152 -22.97 -19.25 -13.85
CA LYS A 152 -22.90 -18.15 -14.83
C LYS A 152 -24.26 -17.53 -15.18
N THR A 153 -25.37 -18.15 -14.77
CA THR A 153 -26.70 -17.54 -14.93
C THR A 153 -26.99 -16.49 -13.85
N LEU A 154 -26.17 -16.43 -12.79
CA LEU A 154 -26.32 -15.55 -11.63
C LEU A 154 -27.65 -15.74 -10.88
N LYS A 155 -28.27 -16.93 -10.96
CA LYS A 155 -29.58 -17.21 -10.36
C LYS A 155 -29.49 -18.03 -9.08
N ASP A 156 -28.42 -18.78 -8.88
CA ASP A 156 -28.20 -19.55 -7.68
C ASP A 156 -28.22 -18.62 -6.45
N PRO A 157 -29.01 -18.92 -5.41
CA PRO A 157 -29.14 -18.05 -4.24
C PRO A 157 -27.82 -17.88 -3.47
N ASN A 158 -26.87 -18.80 -3.64
CA ASN A 158 -25.55 -18.77 -3.01
C ASN A 158 -24.46 -18.20 -3.92
N CYS A 159 -24.77 -17.78 -5.14
CA CYS A 159 -23.80 -17.04 -5.93
C CYS A 159 -23.55 -15.66 -5.30
N VAL A 160 -22.32 -15.15 -5.43
CA VAL A 160 -21.91 -13.85 -4.88
C VAL A 160 -22.87 -12.74 -5.32
N PHE A 161 -23.35 -12.76 -6.57
CA PHE A 161 -24.29 -11.75 -7.08
C PHE A 161 -25.59 -11.69 -6.27
N GLN A 162 -26.23 -12.83 -6.00
CA GLN A 162 -27.49 -12.86 -5.22
C GLN A 162 -27.25 -12.50 -3.75
N LEU A 163 -26.15 -12.95 -3.15
CA LEU A 163 -25.77 -12.58 -1.79
C LEU A 163 -25.46 -11.08 -1.66
N LEU A 164 -24.84 -10.48 -2.69
CA LEU A 164 -24.59 -9.04 -2.75
C LEU A 164 -25.89 -8.24 -2.79
N LYS A 165 -26.84 -8.65 -3.64
CA LYS A 165 -28.21 -8.06 -3.68
C LYS A 165 -28.88 -8.13 -2.32
N LYS A 166 -28.85 -9.30 -1.67
CA LYS A 166 -29.43 -9.50 -0.34
C LYS A 166 -28.76 -8.63 0.73
N HIS A 167 -27.43 -8.47 0.66
CA HIS A 167 -26.69 -7.67 1.64
C HIS A 167 -27.02 -6.17 1.53
N TYR A 168 -27.10 -5.66 0.31
CA TYR A 168 -27.32 -4.24 0.04
C TYR A 168 -28.79 -3.82 -0.09
N SER A 169 -29.74 -4.76 -0.05
CA SER A 169 -31.19 -4.45 -0.13
C SER A 169 -31.68 -3.49 0.96
N ARG A 170 -31.02 -3.47 2.13
CA ARG A 170 -31.32 -2.57 3.25
C ARG A 170 -30.90 -1.10 3.01
N TYR A 171 -30.17 -0.82 1.94
CA TYR A 171 -29.69 0.53 1.60
C TYR A 171 -30.65 1.19 0.60
N ASP A 172 -31.91 1.34 0.99
CA ASP A 172 -32.89 2.08 0.18
C ASP A 172 -32.59 3.60 0.21
N PRO A 173 -33.07 4.37 -0.78
CA PRO A 173 -32.76 5.80 -0.87
C PRO A 173 -33.15 6.62 0.37
N ASP A 174 -34.24 6.27 1.07
CA ASP A 174 -34.66 7.01 2.27
C ASP A 174 -33.71 6.74 3.44
N THR A 175 -33.39 5.46 3.68
CA THR A 175 -32.41 5.07 4.71
C THR A 175 -31.03 5.68 4.45
N VAL A 176 -30.58 5.68 3.19
CA VAL A 176 -29.31 6.27 2.78
C VAL A 176 -29.30 7.77 3.04
N CYS A 177 -30.29 8.52 2.54
CA CYS A 177 -30.33 9.98 2.68
C CYS A 177 -30.49 10.41 4.15
N ASN A 178 -31.27 9.67 4.94
CA ASN A 178 -31.37 9.89 6.39
C ASN A 178 -30.02 9.65 7.10
N THR A 179 -29.23 8.70 6.64
CA THR A 179 -27.91 8.39 7.21
C THR A 179 -26.85 9.38 6.74
N THR A 180 -26.82 9.74 5.47
CA THR A 180 -25.77 10.59 4.91
C THR A 180 -26.06 12.09 5.08
N GLY A 181 -27.32 12.46 5.28
CA GLY A 181 -27.77 13.85 5.21
C GLY A 181 -27.73 14.42 3.79
N THR A 182 -27.62 13.58 2.77
CA THR A 182 -27.65 13.99 1.37
C THR A 182 -29.10 14.19 0.92
N ASP A 183 -29.36 15.24 0.14
CA ASP A 183 -30.65 15.43 -0.52
C ASP A 183 -30.99 14.24 -1.45
N LYS A 184 -32.23 13.75 -1.38
CA LYS A 184 -32.67 12.53 -2.07
C LYS A 184 -32.68 12.69 -3.58
N GLU A 185 -33.10 13.84 -4.09
CA GLU A 185 -33.11 14.11 -5.52
C GLU A 185 -31.68 14.11 -6.07
N THR A 186 -30.77 14.81 -5.39
CA THR A 186 -29.35 14.85 -5.72
C THR A 186 -28.72 13.45 -5.69
N TYR A 187 -29.00 12.67 -4.65
CA TYR A 187 -28.49 11.31 -4.51
C TYR A 187 -28.96 10.38 -5.64
N LEU A 188 -30.25 10.40 -5.97
CA LEU A 188 -30.80 9.58 -7.07
C LEU A 188 -30.21 10.03 -8.42
N LYS A 189 -30.04 11.34 -8.62
CA LYS A 189 -29.39 11.89 -9.81
C LYS A 189 -27.95 11.38 -9.94
N ILE A 190 -27.18 11.31 -8.85
CA ILE A 190 -25.82 10.75 -8.85
C ILE A 190 -25.84 9.27 -9.23
N CYS A 191 -26.71 8.47 -8.60
CA CYS A 191 -26.86 7.04 -8.90
C CYS A 191 -27.11 6.81 -10.39
N GLU A 192 -28.11 7.49 -10.94
CA GLU A 192 -28.46 7.37 -12.35
C GLU A 192 -27.35 7.88 -13.26
N THR A 193 -26.83 9.08 -13.01
CA THR A 193 -25.81 9.71 -13.85
C THR A 193 -24.57 8.82 -13.96
N TYR A 194 -24.02 8.38 -12.82
CA TYR A 194 -22.80 7.59 -12.83
C TYR A 194 -23.02 6.22 -13.47
N ALA A 195 -24.12 5.54 -13.17
CA ALA A 195 -24.41 4.23 -13.75
C ALA A 195 -24.65 4.30 -15.27
N ARG A 196 -25.38 5.32 -15.76
CA ARG A 196 -25.69 5.47 -17.19
C ARG A 196 -24.49 5.91 -18.02
N LEU A 197 -23.63 6.77 -17.45
CA LEU A 197 -22.45 7.25 -18.16
C LEU A 197 -21.31 6.24 -18.18
N THR A 198 -21.31 5.23 -17.29
CA THR A 198 -20.12 4.39 -17.07
C THR A 198 -20.39 2.88 -17.15
N GLY A 199 -21.62 2.43 -16.91
CA GLY A 199 -21.99 1.01 -16.99
C GLY A 199 -22.07 0.40 -18.41
N PRO A 200 -22.46 1.16 -19.46
CA PRO A 200 -22.50 0.63 -20.82
C PRO A 200 -21.13 0.21 -21.35
N VAL A 201 -21.10 -0.79 -22.25
CA VAL A 201 -19.88 -1.22 -22.93
C VAL A 201 -19.26 -0.05 -23.70
N GLY A 202 -17.94 0.13 -23.55
CA GLY A 202 -17.19 1.21 -24.22
C GLY A 202 -17.28 2.56 -23.50
N LYS A 203 -17.92 2.60 -22.33
CA LYS A 203 -17.90 3.73 -21.41
C LYS A 203 -17.02 3.46 -20.20
N SER A 204 -16.62 4.52 -19.52
CA SER A 204 -15.76 4.40 -18.33
C SER A 204 -16.05 5.47 -17.29
N GLY A 205 -15.95 5.07 -16.03
CA GLY A 205 -16.03 5.97 -14.89
C GLY A 205 -14.86 5.76 -13.95
N THR A 206 -14.38 6.83 -13.32
CA THR A 206 -13.32 6.73 -12.30
C THR A 206 -13.76 7.30 -10.97
N ILE A 207 -13.31 6.65 -9.89
CA ILE A 207 -13.45 7.16 -8.53
C ILE A 207 -12.08 7.62 -8.05
N MET A 208 -11.98 8.90 -7.74
CA MET A 208 -10.81 9.56 -7.16
C MET A 208 -11.03 9.76 -5.66
N TYR A 209 -10.19 9.12 -4.84
CA TYR A 209 -10.26 9.26 -3.38
C TYR A 209 -8.86 9.36 -2.76
N ALA A 210 -8.78 9.90 -1.54
CA ALA A 210 -7.53 10.02 -0.79
C ALA A 210 -7.81 9.74 0.70
N MET A 211 -7.31 10.61 1.59
CA MET A 211 -7.33 10.42 3.04
C MET A 211 -8.73 10.48 3.67
N GLY A 212 -9.65 11.26 3.10
CA GLY A 212 -10.99 11.47 3.69
C GLY A 212 -11.81 10.17 3.82
N THR A 213 -11.50 9.17 3.00
CA THR A 213 -12.15 7.86 3.01
C THR A 213 -11.48 6.86 3.97
N THR A 214 -10.19 7.03 4.29
CA THR A 214 -9.37 5.94 4.84
C THR A 214 -9.18 5.99 6.35
N GLN A 215 -9.29 7.17 6.96
CA GLN A 215 -9.03 7.36 8.40
C GLN A 215 -10.27 7.12 9.27
N HIS A 216 -10.87 5.95 9.11
CA HIS A 216 -12.02 5.50 9.89
C HIS A 216 -11.79 4.08 10.37
N THR A 217 -12.49 3.66 11.42
CA THR A 217 -12.46 2.25 11.90
C THR A 217 -12.95 1.26 10.82
N ASN A 218 -13.70 1.75 9.83
CA ASN A 218 -14.21 0.99 8.68
C ASN A 218 -13.65 1.47 7.33
N GLY A 219 -12.54 2.21 7.30
CA GLY A 219 -11.99 2.83 6.08
C GLY A 219 -11.70 1.83 4.96
N THR A 220 -11.23 0.62 5.29
CA THR A 220 -11.05 -0.47 4.31
C THR A 220 -12.38 -0.88 3.65
N GLN A 221 -13.49 -0.89 4.39
CA GLN A 221 -14.80 -1.24 3.85
C GLN A 221 -15.40 -0.11 3.00
N ASN A 222 -15.09 1.17 3.29
CA ASN A 222 -15.43 2.27 2.39
C ASN A 222 -14.82 2.02 0.99
N ILE A 223 -13.51 1.75 0.94
CA ILE A 223 -12.80 1.49 -0.33
C ILE A 223 -13.33 0.22 -1.02
N ARG A 224 -13.67 -0.83 -0.25
CA ARG A 224 -14.30 -2.04 -0.82
C ARG A 224 -15.62 -1.73 -1.50
N ALA A 225 -16.46 -0.86 -0.94
CA ALA A 225 -17.71 -0.46 -1.58
C ALA A 225 -17.44 0.25 -2.92
N TYR A 226 -16.43 1.12 -2.98
CA TYR A 226 -16.05 1.79 -4.24
C TYR A 226 -15.58 0.77 -5.29
N ALA A 227 -14.75 -0.19 -4.88
CA ALA A 227 -14.27 -1.25 -5.76
C ALA A 227 -15.39 -2.15 -6.27
N ILE A 228 -16.34 -2.54 -5.41
CA ILE A 228 -17.52 -3.33 -5.80
C ILE A 228 -18.33 -2.55 -6.84
N LEU A 229 -18.59 -1.26 -6.62
CA LEU A 229 -19.31 -0.43 -7.58
C LEU A 229 -18.60 -0.39 -8.94
N GLN A 230 -17.28 -0.19 -8.96
CA GLN A 230 -16.51 -0.16 -10.20
C GLN A 230 -16.47 -1.52 -10.92
N LEU A 231 -16.45 -2.64 -10.18
CA LEU A 231 -16.52 -3.99 -10.75
C LEU A 231 -17.91 -4.26 -11.36
N LEU A 232 -18.99 -3.85 -10.69
CA LEU A 232 -20.36 -3.97 -11.22
C LEU A 232 -20.55 -3.18 -12.52
N LEU A 233 -19.86 -2.03 -12.64
CA LEU A 233 -19.94 -1.16 -13.80
C LEU A 233 -18.91 -1.49 -14.89
N GLY A 234 -18.06 -2.49 -14.69
CA GLY A 234 -17.04 -2.87 -15.68
C GLY A 234 -15.89 -1.86 -15.84
N ASN A 235 -15.67 -1.01 -14.83
CA ASN A 235 -14.73 0.10 -14.90
C ASN A 235 -13.28 -0.26 -14.49
N ILE A 236 -12.99 -1.47 -13.98
CA ILE A 236 -11.62 -1.85 -13.60
C ILE A 236 -10.86 -2.42 -14.80
N GLY A 237 -9.67 -1.87 -15.07
CA GLY A 237 -8.78 -2.34 -16.14
C GLY A 237 -8.96 -1.62 -17.48
N VAL A 238 -9.81 -0.58 -17.55
CA VAL A 238 -10.05 0.23 -18.75
C VAL A 238 -9.49 1.65 -18.60
N ALA A 239 -9.18 2.29 -19.72
CA ALA A 239 -8.79 3.70 -19.77
C ALA A 239 -9.95 4.59 -19.31
N GLY A 240 -9.67 5.65 -18.54
CA GLY A 240 -10.70 6.52 -17.96
C GLY A 240 -11.48 5.90 -16.79
N GLY A 241 -11.14 4.66 -16.44
CA GLY A 241 -11.80 3.86 -15.43
C GLY A 241 -11.09 3.87 -14.07
N GLY A 242 -11.28 2.76 -13.35
CA GLY A 242 -10.42 2.37 -12.24
C GLY A 242 -10.77 2.99 -10.89
N ILE A 243 -9.94 2.65 -9.92
CA ILE A 243 -9.95 3.22 -8.58
C ILE A 243 -8.66 4.03 -8.43
N ASN A 244 -8.79 5.34 -8.57
CA ASN A 244 -7.70 6.29 -8.43
C ASN A 244 -7.56 6.71 -6.96
N ALA A 245 -6.94 5.82 -6.17
CA ALA A 245 -6.45 6.09 -4.83
C ALA A 245 -5.25 7.05 -4.87
N LEU A 246 -5.48 8.33 -4.66
CA LEU A 246 -4.52 9.42 -4.79
C LEU A 246 -3.57 9.43 -3.60
N ARG A 247 -2.30 9.14 -3.84
CA ARG A 247 -1.26 9.14 -2.80
C ARG A 247 -0.89 10.58 -2.42
N GLY A 248 -0.53 10.78 -1.15
CA GLY A 248 -0.20 12.08 -0.56
C GLY A 248 1.22 12.52 -0.91
N GLU A 249 2.17 12.16 -0.04
CA GLU A 249 3.59 12.50 -0.20
C GLU A 249 4.18 12.05 -1.55
N SER A 250 5.21 12.77 -1.99
CA SER A 250 5.86 12.56 -3.30
C SER A 250 6.32 11.13 -3.55
N ASN A 251 6.73 10.40 -2.51
CA ASN A 251 7.25 9.05 -2.58
C ASN A 251 6.57 8.07 -1.62
N VAL A 252 5.36 8.33 -1.11
CA VAL A 252 4.69 7.36 -0.20
C VAL A 252 4.41 6.02 -0.88
N GLN A 253 4.24 6.00 -2.21
CA GLN A 253 4.18 4.75 -2.96
C GLN A 253 5.50 3.99 -2.86
N GLY A 254 6.63 4.63 -3.16
CA GLY A 254 7.95 4.01 -3.08
C GLY A 254 8.33 3.60 -1.66
N SER A 255 8.08 4.43 -0.65
CA SER A 255 8.36 4.06 0.75
C SER A 255 7.49 2.89 1.24
N THR A 256 6.26 2.76 0.72
CA THR A 256 5.42 1.58 0.96
C THR A 256 5.95 0.37 0.19
N ASP A 257 6.39 0.52 -1.06
CA ASP A 257 6.98 -0.57 -1.85
C ASP A 257 8.26 -1.11 -1.21
N HIS A 258 9.10 -0.23 -0.66
CA HIS A 258 10.28 -0.55 0.14
C HIS A 258 9.95 -0.84 1.61
N CYS A 259 8.67 -0.87 1.96
CA CYS A 259 8.13 -1.45 3.19
C CYS A 259 8.66 -0.84 4.49
N LEU A 260 8.66 0.49 4.56
CA LEU A 260 8.88 1.23 5.81
C LEU A 260 7.64 1.19 6.73
N LEU A 261 7.11 -0.01 6.95
CA LEU A 261 5.94 -0.32 7.77
C LEU A 261 6.16 -1.65 8.49
N PHE A 262 5.75 -1.72 9.77
CA PHE A 262 6.09 -2.87 10.64
C PHE A 262 5.62 -4.25 10.14
N HIS A 263 4.61 -4.31 9.27
CA HIS A 263 3.91 -5.55 8.91
C HIS A 263 4.27 -6.08 7.51
N ILE A 264 5.26 -5.48 6.83
CA ILE A 264 5.69 -5.85 5.48
C ILE A 264 7.22 -5.70 5.32
N LEU A 265 7.79 -6.48 4.41
CA LEU A 265 9.18 -6.40 3.91
C LEU A 265 9.16 -6.02 2.41
N PRO A 266 10.24 -5.43 1.85
CA PRO A 266 10.26 -4.90 0.48
C PRO A 266 9.59 -5.81 -0.56
N GLY A 267 8.80 -5.19 -1.44
CA GLY A 267 7.99 -5.91 -2.43
C GLY A 267 6.75 -6.58 -1.82
N TYR A 268 6.23 -6.05 -0.70
CA TYR A 268 5.06 -6.54 0.01
C TYR A 268 5.18 -7.99 0.51
N LEU A 269 6.40 -8.43 0.82
CA LEU A 269 6.65 -9.72 1.45
C LEU A 269 6.24 -9.65 2.93
N LYS A 270 5.88 -10.80 3.52
CA LYS A 270 5.46 -10.85 4.93
C LYS A 270 6.70 -10.93 5.83
N PRO A 271 6.78 -10.17 6.93
CA PRO A 271 7.83 -10.34 7.91
C PRO A 271 7.72 -11.71 8.59
N PRO A 272 8.85 -12.24 9.11
CA PRO A 272 8.82 -13.43 9.93
C PRO A 272 8.09 -13.16 11.25
N VAL A 273 7.47 -14.18 11.82
CA VAL A 273 6.83 -14.11 13.14
C VAL A 273 7.51 -15.06 14.11
N ALA A 274 7.36 -14.83 15.41
CA ALA A 274 8.08 -15.59 16.45
C ALA A 274 7.81 -17.11 16.41
N THR A 275 6.70 -17.54 15.80
CA THR A 275 6.37 -18.96 15.58
C THR A 275 7.01 -19.57 14.33
N ASP A 276 7.61 -18.76 13.45
CA ASP A 276 8.39 -19.25 12.33
C ASP A 276 9.76 -19.69 12.87
N VAL A 277 9.93 -20.99 13.13
CA VAL A 277 11.18 -21.53 13.68
C VAL A 277 12.32 -21.45 12.67
N ASP A 278 12.00 -21.57 11.38
CA ASP A 278 12.93 -21.61 10.25
C ASP A 278 12.27 -21.01 8.98
N LEU A 279 13.04 -20.85 7.91
CA LEU A 279 12.58 -20.27 6.65
C LEU A 279 11.49 -21.13 6.00
N GLN A 280 11.57 -22.45 6.15
CA GLN A 280 10.55 -23.36 5.62
C GLN A 280 9.21 -23.18 6.34
N ALA A 281 9.21 -23.08 7.67
CA ALA A 281 8.02 -22.80 8.48
C ALA A 281 7.37 -21.46 8.09
N HIS A 282 8.18 -20.46 7.74
CA HIS A 282 7.67 -19.22 7.17
C HIS A 282 6.92 -19.47 5.85
N PHE A 283 7.52 -20.21 4.92
CA PHE A 283 6.87 -20.53 3.65
C PHE A 283 5.61 -21.39 3.83
N ASP A 284 5.64 -22.38 4.72
CA ASP A 284 4.50 -23.24 5.03
C ASP A 284 3.34 -22.44 5.63
N ARG A 285 3.62 -21.36 6.38
CA ARG A 285 2.58 -20.46 6.89
C ARG A 285 2.02 -19.53 5.82
N VAL A 286 2.85 -19.06 4.90
CA VAL A 286 2.51 -17.93 4.00
C VAL A 286 1.99 -18.40 2.65
N THR A 287 2.66 -19.37 2.02
CA THR A 287 2.43 -19.79 0.64
C THR A 287 1.12 -20.55 0.39
N PRO A 288 0.49 -21.27 1.36
CA PRO A 288 -0.80 -21.90 1.10
C PRO A 288 -1.89 -20.91 0.68
N GLY A 289 -1.82 -19.67 1.15
CA GLY A 289 -2.75 -18.60 0.74
C GLY A 289 -2.61 -18.15 -0.72
N PHE A 290 -1.58 -18.62 -1.43
CA PHE A 290 -1.32 -18.31 -2.84
C PHE A 290 -1.55 -19.51 -3.76
N GLN A 291 -1.85 -20.68 -3.22
CA GLN A 291 -2.13 -21.86 -4.03
C GLN A 291 -3.55 -21.78 -4.61
N THR A 292 -3.73 -22.34 -5.80
CA THR A 292 -5.01 -22.40 -6.50
C THR A 292 -5.15 -23.74 -7.20
N ALA A 293 -6.34 -24.33 -7.14
CA ALA A 293 -6.69 -25.50 -7.94
C ALA A 293 -7.18 -25.11 -9.35
N ASP A 294 -7.62 -23.87 -9.57
CA ASP A 294 -8.11 -23.41 -10.87
C ASP A 294 -6.92 -23.25 -11.86
N PRO A 295 -6.83 -24.06 -12.92
CA PRO A 295 -5.71 -24.02 -13.87
C PRO A 295 -5.67 -22.73 -14.72
N LYS A 296 -6.74 -21.92 -14.69
CA LYS A 296 -6.77 -20.61 -15.36
C LYS A 296 -6.30 -19.47 -14.46
N SER A 297 -6.15 -19.72 -13.16
CA SER A 297 -5.66 -18.72 -12.22
C SER A 297 -4.14 -18.67 -12.28
N ALA A 298 -3.58 -17.53 -12.71
CA ALA A 298 -2.13 -17.33 -12.74
C ALA A 298 -1.48 -17.38 -11.34
N SER A 299 -2.26 -17.04 -10.31
CA SER A 299 -1.86 -16.94 -8.90
C SER A 299 -0.39 -16.58 -8.69
N TRP A 300 0.01 -15.40 -9.20
CA TRP A 300 1.42 -15.07 -9.39
C TRP A 300 2.26 -15.13 -8.10
N TRP A 301 1.64 -14.88 -6.95
CA TRP A 301 2.24 -15.00 -5.63
C TRP A 301 2.76 -16.40 -5.28
N GLN A 302 2.45 -17.45 -6.03
CA GLN A 302 3.11 -18.75 -5.90
C GLN A 302 4.64 -18.68 -6.07
N ASN A 303 5.16 -17.62 -6.70
CA ASN A 303 6.59 -17.33 -6.82
C ASN A 303 7.22 -16.71 -5.55
N TYR A 304 6.46 -16.56 -4.45
CA TYR A 304 6.90 -15.91 -3.21
C TYR A 304 8.29 -16.36 -2.70
N PRO A 305 8.66 -17.66 -2.69
CA PRO A 305 9.99 -18.08 -2.22
C PRO A 305 11.14 -17.44 -3.00
N LYS A 306 10.99 -17.27 -4.32
CA LYS A 306 12.02 -16.66 -5.19
C LYS A 306 12.31 -15.22 -4.77
N TYR A 307 11.25 -14.48 -4.47
CA TYR A 307 11.35 -13.07 -4.05
C TYR A 307 11.96 -12.96 -2.65
N TYR A 308 11.58 -13.85 -1.75
CA TYR A 308 12.07 -13.83 -0.38
C TYR A 308 13.55 -14.18 -0.29
N VAL A 309 13.98 -15.25 -0.95
CA VAL A 309 15.40 -15.62 -1.00
C VAL A 309 16.22 -14.55 -1.71
N SER A 310 15.73 -13.99 -2.82
CA SER A 310 16.42 -12.90 -3.52
C SER A 310 16.59 -11.64 -2.66
N LEU A 311 15.62 -11.33 -1.79
CA LEU A 311 15.73 -10.24 -0.81
C LEU A 311 16.81 -10.54 0.23
N LEU A 312 16.79 -11.74 0.81
CA LEU A 312 17.80 -12.19 1.77
C LEU A 312 19.22 -12.17 1.17
N LYS A 313 19.36 -12.66 -0.06
CA LYS A 313 20.61 -12.57 -0.83
C LYS A 313 21.03 -11.12 -1.07
N SER A 314 20.09 -10.21 -1.30
CA SER A 314 20.42 -8.79 -1.45
C SER A 314 20.97 -8.19 -0.16
N TRP A 315 20.42 -8.55 1.00
CA TRP A 315 20.82 -7.99 2.29
C TRP A 315 22.14 -8.55 2.84
N TYR A 316 22.41 -9.83 2.62
CA TYR A 316 23.56 -10.50 3.24
C TYR A 316 24.59 -11.03 2.23
N GLY A 317 24.31 -10.95 0.93
CA GLY A 317 25.24 -11.33 -0.13
C GLY A 317 25.82 -12.72 0.03
N ASP A 318 27.15 -12.84 0.00
CA ASP A 318 27.85 -14.12 0.15
C ASP A 318 27.65 -14.75 1.53
N ASN A 319 27.26 -13.98 2.55
CA ASN A 319 26.93 -14.51 3.88
C ASN A 319 25.56 -15.21 3.92
N ALA A 320 24.69 -15.01 2.93
CA ALA A 320 23.43 -15.74 2.79
C ALA A 320 23.63 -17.00 1.93
N THR A 321 23.73 -18.16 2.57
CA THR A 321 23.90 -19.48 1.93
C THR A 321 22.71 -20.38 2.21
N ALA A 322 22.54 -21.46 1.45
CA ALA A 322 21.46 -22.40 1.71
C ALA A 322 21.58 -23.03 3.12
N ASP A 323 22.82 -23.32 3.56
CA ASP A 323 23.11 -23.95 4.85
C ASP A 323 22.70 -23.12 6.07
N ASN A 324 22.64 -21.79 5.93
CA ASN A 324 22.18 -20.88 6.98
C ASN A 324 20.83 -20.23 6.66
N GLU A 325 20.05 -20.85 5.77
CA GLU A 325 18.72 -20.38 5.38
C GLU A 325 18.75 -18.95 4.82
N PHE A 326 19.82 -18.63 4.11
CA PHE A 326 20.09 -17.30 3.55
C PHE A 326 20.11 -16.19 4.60
N GLY A 327 20.48 -16.49 5.86
CA GLY A 327 20.50 -15.51 6.94
C GLY A 327 19.11 -15.18 7.50
N TYR A 328 18.09 -16.01 7.23
CA TYR A 328 16.73 -15.80 7.73
C TYR A 328 16.66 -15.56 9.25
N GLN A 329 17.46 -16.30 10.01
CA GLN A 329 17.49 -16.20 11.48
C GLN A 329 18.05 -14.87 12.01
N TRP A 330 18.65 -14.05 11.15
CA TRP A 330 19.12 -12.71 11.49
C TRP A 330 18.01 -11.66 11.45
N LEU A 331 16.85 -11.97 10.87
CA LEU A 331 15.73 -11.05 10.82
C LEU A 331 14.96 -10.96 12.15
N PRO A 332 14.50 -9.76 12.55
CA PRO A 332 13.61 -9.63 13.69
C PRO A 332 12.26 -10.29 13.39
N LYS A 333 11.76 -11.08 14.33
CA LYS A 333 10.48 -11.80 14.21
C LYS A 333 9.40 -11.08 15.02
N LEU A 334 8.25 -10.81 14.39
CA LEU A 334 7.12 -10.17 15.08
C LEU A 334 6.42 -11.13 16.04
N ASN A 335 5.96 -10.62 17.18
CA ASN A 335 5.06 -11.38 18.03
C ASN A 335 3.66 -11.48 17.37
N PRO A 336 3.11 -12.69 17.16
CA PRO A 336 1.80 -12.85 16.57
C PRO A 336 0.72 -12.06 17.31
N GLY A 337 -0.05 -11.26 16.58
CA GLY A 337 -1.16 -10.48 17.12
C GLY A 337 -0.78 -9.15 17.80
N THR A 338 0.51 -8.82 17.88
CA THR A 338 0.95 -7.53 18.43
C THR A 338 0.86 -6.42 17.38
N ASN A 339 0.30 -5.28 17.78
CA ASN A 339 0.24 -4.08 16.94
C ASN A 339 1.44 -3.17 17.22
N TYR A 340 2.23 -2.89 16.17
CA TYR A 340 3.37 -1.96 16.22
C TYR A 340 3.13 -0.72 15.35
N SER A 341 1.87 -0.38 15.05
CA SER A 341 1.52 0.82 14.31
C SER A 341 1.82 2.10 15.11
N HIS A 342 1.78 3.25 14.44
CA HIS A 342 2.07 4.58 15.01
C HIS A 342 1.44 4.80 16.39
N ILE A 343 0.13 4.56 16.54
CA ILE A 343 -0.56 4.80 17.83
C ILE A 343 0.02 3.89 18.92
N SER A 344 0.18 2.60 18.65
CA SER A 344 0.73 1.65 19.63
C SER A 344 2.21 1.90 19.93
N LEU A 345 2.98 2.42 18.97
CA LEU A 345 4.36 2.88 19.16
C LEU A 345 4.41 4.02 20.19
N PHE A 346 3.57 5.06 20.03
CA PHE A 346 3.53 6.20 20.95
C PHE A 346 2.96 5.83 22.32
N GLU A 347 1.99 4.90 22.38
CA GLU A 347 1.51 4.35 23.66
C GLU A 347 2.61 3.61 24.42
N ALA A 348 3.42 2.79 23.73
CA ALA A 348 4.57 2.10 24.32
C ALA A 348 5.68 3.06 24.74
N MET A 349 5.95 4.09 23.93
CA MET A 349 6.89 5.16 24.26
C MET A 349 6.47 5.91 25.53
N HIS A 350 5.19 6.28 25.64
CA HIS A 350 4.68 6.97 26.83
C HIS A 350 4.76 6.10 28.11
N LYS A 351 4.63 4.77 27.98
CA LYS A 351 4.84 3.82 29.07
C LYS A 351 6.31 3.66 29.48
N GLY A 352 7.26 4.15 28.67
CA GLY A 352 8.69 4.03 28.91
C GLY A 352 9.31 2.73 28.40
N ASP A 353 8.57 1.98 27.56
CA ASP A 353 9.05 0.71 26.98
C ASP A 353 10.08 0.97 25.86
N ILE A 354 10.00 2.13 25.20
CA ILE A 354 10.89 2.53 24.10
C ILE A 354 11.93 3.51 24.65
N LYS A 355 13.22 3.20 24.42
CA LYS A 355 14.35 4.01 24.91
C LYS A 355 14.83 5.06 23.92
N GLY A 356 14.63 4.81 22.63
CA GLY A 356 15.13 5.66 21.57
C GLY A 356 14.20 5.71 20.38
N LEU A 357 14.22 6.83 19.66
CA LEU A 357 13.45 7.02 18.44
C LEU A 357 14.34 7.61 17.34
N PHE A 358 14.27 7.02 16.15
CA PHE A 358 14.66 7.69 14.91
C PHE A 358 13.41 8.34 14.30
N CYS A 359 13.38 9.67 14.25
CA CYS A 359 12.35 10.44 13.59
C CYS A 359 12.90 11.00 12.28
N TRP A 360 12.69 10.25 11.19
CA TRP A 360 13.33 10.51 9.90
C TRP A 360 12.35 11.12 8.91
N GLY A 361 12.51 12.41 8.59
CA GLY A 361 11.65 13.15 7.67
C GLY A 361 10.17 13.17 8.08
N GLN A 362 9.89 13.18 9.39
CA GLN A 362 8.55 13.17 9.97
C GLN A 362 8.47 14.14 11.14
N ASN A 363 7.25 14.60 11.44
CA ASN A 363 6.99 15.53 12.54
C ASN A 363 5.76 15.09 13.39
N PRO A 364 5.86 13.98 14.15
CA PRO A 364 4.78 13.44 14.97
C PRO A 364 4.24 14.42 16.03
N ALA A 365 5.08 15.33 16.54
CA ALA A 365 4.64 16.38 17.47
C ALA A 365 3.59 17.34 16.88
N VAL A 366 3.34 17.26 15.56
CA VAL A 366 2.27 17.98 14.84
C VAL A 366 1.34 17.02 14.10
N GLY A 367 1.90 16.06 13.35
CA GLY A 367 1.15 15.15 12.48
C GLY A 367 0.44 14.00 13.18
N GLY A 368 0.76 13.74 14.44
CA GLY A 368 0.15 12.68 15.23
C GLY A 368 -1.33 12.93 15.56
N PRO A 369 -2.17 11.88 15.69
CA PRO A 369 -3.60 12.02 16.01
C PRO A 369 -3.88 12.70 17.35
N ASN A 370 -2.93 12.71 18.29
CA ASN A 370 -3.02 13.43 19.55
C ASN A 370 -1.67 14.06 19.92
N ALA A 371 -1.40 15.24 19.35
CA ALA A 371 -0.12 15.94 19.51
C ALA A 371 0.30 16.16 20.98
N ASN A 372 -0.64 16.44 21.89
CA ASN A 372 -0.33 16.61 23.31
C ASN A 372 0.20 15.31 23.92
N PHE A 373 -0.46 14.19 23.62
CA PHE A 373 -0.02 12.88 24.09
C PHE A 373 1.34 12.50 23.50
N GLU A 374 1.53 12.72 22.19
CA GLU A 374 2.78 12.36 21.52
C GLU A 374 3.97 13.19 22.01
N ARG A 375 3.79 14.49 22.24
CA ARG A 375 4.83 15.34 22.87
C ARG A 375 5.21 14.82 24.27
N LYS A 376 4.21 14.43 25.08
CA LYS A 376 4.46 13.80 26.39
C LYS A 376 5.11 12.42 26.30
N ALA A 377 4.92 11.69 25.22
CA ALA A 377 5.64 10.44 24.98
C ALA A 377 7.12 10.69 24.64
N LEU A 378 7.42 11.71 23.83
CA LEU A 378 8.80 12.09 23.49
C LEU A 378 9.65 12.46 24.73
N GLU A 379 9.03 13.07 25.74
CA GLU A 379 9.65 13.36 27.05
C GLU A 379 10.10 12.10 27.83
N LYS A 380 9.66 10.90 27.42
CA LYS A 380 10.01 9.62 28.07
C LYS A 380 11.16 8.87 27.40
N LEU A 381 11.65 9.36 26.25
CA LEU A 381 12.78 8.77 25.56
C LEU A 381 14.08 9.02 26.33
N GLY A 382 15.02 8.09 26.22
CA GLY A 382 16.41 8.35 26.59
C GLY A 382 17.12 9.19 25.53
N TRP A 383 16.85 8.91 24.25
CA TRP A 383 17.39 9.68 23.13
C TRP A 383 16.43 9.78 21.94
N LEU A 384 16.60 10.83 21.14
CA LEU A 384 15.89 11.09 19.90
C LEU A 384 16.91 11.50 18.82
N VAL A 385 16.89 10.81 17.68
CA VAL A 385 17.58 11.26 16.47
C VAL A 385 16.54 11.77 15.49
N ALA A 386 16.52 13.07 15.25
CA ALA A 386 15.71 13.72 14.23
C ALA A 386 16.57 14.00 12.98
N VAL A 387 16.08 13.60 11.82
CA VAL A 387 16.75 13.86 10.52
C VAL A 387 15.77 14.64 9.65
N ASP A 388 16.06 15.91 9.41
CA ASP A 388 15.11 16.81 8.74
C ASP A 388 15.84 17.99 8.06
N LEU A 389 15.12 18.75 7.23
CA LEU A 389 15.60 19.95 6.56
C LEU A 389 15.70 21.14 7.52
N TRP A 390 14.85 21.16 8.54
CA TRP A 390 14.70 22.25 9.49
C TRP A 390 14.66 21.73 10.91
N GLU A 391 14.84 22.62 11.89
CA GLU A 391 14.37 22.34 13.24
C GLU A 391 12.84 22.20 13.21
N THR A 392 12.32 21.08 13.70
CA THR A 392 10.88 20.76 13.75
C THR A 392 10.37 20.79 15.19
N GLU A 393 9.06 20.89 15.38
CA GLU A 393 8.44 20.76 16.70
C GLU A 393 8.75 19.41 17.36
N THR A 394 9.04 18.37 16.58
CA THR A 394 9.50 17.08 17.11
C THR A 394 10.94 17.15 17.60
N ALA A 395 11.86 17.80 16.87
CA ALA A 395 13.25 17.98 17.33
C ALA A 395 13.35 18.94 18.53
N ALA A 396 12.49 19.95 18.55
CA ALA A 396 12.43 20.99 19.58
C ALA A 396 11.33 20.75 20.63
N PHE A 397 10.80 19.53 20.77
CA PHE A 397 9.65 19.26 21.65
C PHE A 397 9.92 19.66 23.12
N TRP A 398 11.19 19.58 23.54
CA TRP A 398 11.67 19.93 24.87
C TRP A 398 11.73 21.45 25.13
N GLN A 399 11.57 22.27 24.08
CA GLN A 399 11.45 23.73 24.14
C GLN A 399 9.99 24.21 23.97
N ALA A 400 9.01 23.31 24.00
CA ALA A 400 7.61 23.71 23.84
C ALA A 400 7.19 24.75 24.91
N PRO A 401 6.27 25.69 24.58
CA PRO A 401 5.94 26.81 25.48
C PRO A 401 5.43 26.40 26.88
N ASP A 402 4.90 25.19 27.01
CA ASP A 402 4.25 24.64 28.20
C ASP A 402 5.10 23.61 28.95
N VAL A 403 6.39 23.47 28.60
CA VAL A 403 7.32 22.56 29.29
C VAL A 403 8.49 23.31 29.92
N ASN A 404 9.11 22.69 30.91
CA ASN A 404 10.37 23.14 31.49
C ASN A 404 11.50 22.24 30.97
N PRO A 405 12.42 22.75 30.14
CA PRO A 405 13.53 21.96 29.59
C PRO A 405 14.35 21.21 30.64
N ALA A 406 14.49 21.77 31.85
CA ALA A 406 15.27 21.14 32.92
C ALA A 406 14.66 19.82 33.44
N ASP A 407 13.36 19.60 33.22
CA ASP A 407 12.66 18.39 33.65
C ASP A 407 12.71 17.27 32.59
N ILE A 408 13.20 17.57 31.38
CA ILE A 408 13.24 16.64 30.25
C ILE A 408 14.66 16.13 30.07
N GLN A 409 14.83 14.81 30.17
CA GLN A 409 16.15 14.16 30.15
C GLN A 409 16.51 13.54 28.79
N THR A 410 15.63 13.66 27.79
CA THR A 410 15.86 13.11 26.46
C THR A 410 17.04 13.82 25.78
N GLU A 411 18.06 13.06 25.39
CA GLU A 411 19.14 13.57 24.54
C GLU A 411 18.66 13.68 23.08
N VAL A 412 18.80 14.85 22.46
CA VAL A 412 18.32 15.07 21.08
C VAL A 412 19.48 15.36 20.12
N PHE A 413 19.54 14.58 19.05
CA PHE A 413 20.41 14.79 17.91
C PHE A 413 19.55 15.27 16.73
N LEU A 414 19.82 16.48 16.22
CA LEU A 414 19.23 16.97 14.98
C LEU A 414 20.29 16.90 13.87
N LEU A 415 20.07 16.04 12.88
CA LEU A 415 20.97 15.86 11.74
C LEU A 415 20.38 16.57 10.51
N PRO A 416 21.06 17.55 9.91
CA PRO A 416 20.53 18.30 8.78
C PRO A 416 20.55 17.47 7.49
N ALA A 417 19.37 17.22 6.92
CA ALA A 417 19.20 16.46 5.70
C ALA A 417 19.22 17.35 4.44
N ALA A 418 19.66 16.79 3.32
CA ALA A 418 19.58 17.44 2.01
C ALA A 418 18.14 17.41 1.46
N ALA A 419 17.70 18.51 0.87
CA ALA A 419 16.42 18.65 0.18
C ALA A 419 16.37 17.84 -1.12
N SER A 420 15.20 17.81 -1.77
CA SER A 420 14.95 16.98 -2.95
C SER A 420 15.81 17.31 -4.17
N TYR A 421 16.19 18.57 -4.36
CA TYR A 421 17.00 19.06 -5.49
C TYR A 421 18.50 19.11 -5.18
N GLU A 422 18.89 18.77 -3.94
CA GLU A 422 20.28 18.72 -3.46
C GLU A 422 20.88 17.31 -3.55
N LYS A 423 20.07 16.35 -4.02
CA LYS A 423 20.43 14.93 -4.19
C LYS A 423 19.77 14.36 -5.43
N GLU A 424 20.34 13.29 -5.95
CA GLU A 424 19.73 12.50 -7.02
C GLU A 424 19.10 11.21 -6.50
N GLY A 425 18.37 10.52 -7.37
CA GLY A 425 17.68 9.28 -7.07
C GLY A 425 16.27 9.27 -7.63
N SER A 426 15.44 8.34 -7.19
CA SER A 426 14.09 8.19 -7.70
C SER A 426 13.00 8.46 -6.67
N VAL A 427 11.82 8.81 -7.18
CA VAL A 427 10.57 8.84 -6.42
C VAL A 427 9.45 8.20 -7.24
N VAL A 428 8.55 7.50 -6.57
CA VAL A 428 7.47 6.76 -7.20
C VAL A 428 6.15 7.47 -6.94
N ASN A 429 5.54 7.95 -8.02
CA ASN A 429 4.30 8.71 -7.92
C ASN A 429 3.07 7.81 -7.69
N SER A 430 1.89 8.42 -7.50
CA SER A 430 0.63 7.70 -7.26
C SER A 430 0.22 6.70 -8.37
N GLY A 431 0.69 6.93 -9.60
CA GLY A 431 0.50 6.07 -10.78
C GLY A 431 1.57 4.98 -10.92
N ARG A 432 2.44 4.81 -9.92
CA ARG A 432 3.55 3.84 -9.87
C ARG A 432 4.67 4.13 -10.86
N TRP A 433 4.76 5.35 -11.38
CA TRP A 433 5.92 5.74 -12.19
C TRP A 433 7.08 6.03 -11.25
N SER A 434 8.11 5.17 -11.28
CA SER A 434 9.39 5.48 -10.67
C SER A 434 10.11 6.45 -11.58
N GLN A 435 10.48 7.62 -11.06
CA GLN A 435 11.05 8.69 -11.85
C GLN A 435 12.37 9.14 -11.25
N TRP A 436 13.44 9.05 -12.02
CA TRP A 436 14.74 9.60 -11.65
C TRP A 436 14.73 11.13 -11.66
N ARG A 437 15.47 11.72 -10.71
CA ARG A 437 15.81 13.15 -10.65
C ARG A 437 17.29 13.31 -10.34
N TRP A 438 17.84 14.43 -10.79
CA TRP A 438 19.26 14.74 -10.64
C TRP A 438 19.48 15.84 -9.59
N LYS A 439 20.64 15.79 -8.94
CA LYS A 439 21.13 16.85 -8.08
C LYS A 439 21.33 18.14 -8.91
N ALA A 440 20.78 19.24 -8.43
CA ALA A 440 20.90 20.56 -9.06
C ALA A 440 21.92 21.46 -8.37
N VAL A 441 22.01 21.40 -7.04
CA VAL A 441 22.93 22.20 -6.21
C VAL A 441 23.44 21.37 -5.03
N ASP A 442 24.50 21.85 -4.38
CA ASP A 442 24.96 21.27 -3.12
C ASP A 442 24.04 21.64 -1.94
N PRO A 443 23.88 20.74 -0.96
CA PRO A 443 23.11 21.04 0.25
C PRO A 443 23.77 22.16 1.09
N PRO A 444 22.99 22.94 1.85
CA PRO A 444 23.52 24.08 2.61
C PRO A 444 24.33 23.61 3.83
N GLY A 445 25.42 24.34 4.11
CA GLY A 445 26.26 24.08 5.28
C GLY A 445 26.89 22.68 5.24
N GLU A 446 26.60 21.88 6.25
CA GLU A 446 27.08 20.49 6.39
C GLU A 446 25.94 19.46 6.21
N ALA A 447 24.81 19.89 5.66
CA ALA A 447 23.69 18.99 5.39
C ALA A 447 24.07 17.88 4.39
N LYS A 448 23.51 16.69 4.59
CA LYS A 448 23.86 15.48 3.82
C LYS A 448 22.62 14.79 3.24
N PRO A 449 22.70 14.16 2.07
CA PRO A 449 21.66 13.24 1.61
C PRO A 449 21.43 12.13 2.63
N ASP A 450 20.18 11.70 2.81
CA ASP A 450 19.81 10.69 3.81
C ASP A 450 20.64 9.41 3.68
N LEU A 451 20.92 8.99 2.44
CA LEU A 451 21.70 7.79 2.16
C LEU A 451 23.14 7.89 2.69
N GLU A 452 23.77 9.06 2.65
CA GLU A 452 25.10 9.27 3.25
C GLU A 452 25.03 9.18 4.78
N ILE A 453 24.02 9.81 5.39
CA ILE A 453 23.81 9.77 6.85
C ILE A 453 23.61 8.31 7.31
N ILE A 454 22.77 7.54 6.61
CA ILE A 454 22.53 6.11 6.90
C ILE A 454 23.81 5.30 6.73
N ASN A 455 24.55 5.51 5.64
CA ASN A 455 25.77 4.76 5.36
C ASN A 455 26.84 5.01 6.44
N GLU A 456 27.10 6.27 6.80
CA GLU A 456 28.07 6.62 7.84
C GLU A 456 27.67 6.05 9.20
N LEU A 457 26.37 6.10 9.55
CA LEU A 457 25.86 5.53 10.79
C LEU A 457 26.03 4.00 10.83
N MET A 458 25.65 3.32 9.76
CA MET A 458 25.75 1.86 9.67
C MET A 458 27.21 1.37 9.73
N LEU A 459 28.14 2.04 9.04
CA LEU A 459 29.56 1.70 9.12
C LEU A 459 30.09 1.82 10.55
N LYS A 460 29.72 2.89 11.28
CA LYS A 460 30.10 3.06 12.70
C LYS A 460 29.49 1.97 13.60
N ILE A 461 28.24 1.58 13.36
CA ILE A 461 27.59 0.49 14.10
C ILE A 461 28.31 -0.84 13.85
N ILE A 462 28.61 -1.15 12.58
CA ILE A 462 29.33 -2.38 12.22
C ILE A 462 30.72 -2.40 12.86
N ASP A 463 31.49 -1.30 12.77
CA ASP A 463 32.81 -1.18 13.40
C ASP A 463 32.74 -1.43 14.91
N LEU A 464 31.73 -0.90 15.59
CA LEU A 464 31.53 -1.08 17.03
C LEU A 464 31.25 -2.54 17.36
N TYR A 465 30.33 -3.19 16.62
CA TYR A 465 30.00 -4.60 16.83
C TYR A 465 31.15 -5.56 16.48
N GLU A 466 31.98 -5.23 15.49
CA GLU A 466 33.19 -5.98 15.17
C GLU A 466 34.25 -5.85 16.27
N ALA A 467 34.40 -4.65 16.86
CA ALA A 467 35.40 -4.39 17.89
C ALA A 467 34.99 -4.93 19.27
N GLU A 468 33.72 -4.79 19.65
CA GLU A 468 33.24 -5.03 21.01
C GLU A 468 32.36 -6.29 21.14
N GLY A 469 31.88 -6.83 20.00
CA GLY A 469 30.84 -7.84 19.99
C GLY A 469 29.48 -7.29 20.41
N GLY A 470 28.53 -8.17 20.66
CA GLY A 470 27.20 -7.79 21.15
C GLY A 470 26.13 -8.85 20.88
N PRO A 471 24.92 -8.66 21.42
CA PRO A 471 23.79 -9.52 21.11
C PRO A 471 23.52 -9.54 19.61
N VAL A 472 23.40 -10.74 19.03
CA VAL A 472 23.06 -10.96 17.61
C VAL A 472 24.04 -10.26 16.65
N ALA A 473 25.33 -10.17 17.02
CA ALA A 473 26.35 -9.45 16.25
C ALA A 473 26.39 -9.86 14.76
N ASP A 474 26.21 -11.14 14.44
CA ASP A 474 26.21 -11.61 13.05
C ASP A 474 25.12 -10.95 12.19
N ALA A 475 23.94 -10.64 12.73
CA ALA A 475 22.89 -9.96 11.97
C ALA A 475 23.31 -8.55 11.52
N ILE A 476 24.29 -7.94 12.19
CA ILE A 476 24.80 -6.60 11.90
C ILE A 476 26.08 -6.70 11.06
N THR A 477 27.05 -7.51 11.49
CA THR A 477 28.37 -7.59 10.86
C THR A 477 28.38 -8.39 9.56
N LYS A 478 27.36 -9.23 9.32
CA LYS A 478 27.22 -10.00 8.06
C LYS A 478 26.36 -9.32 7.01
N LEU A 479 25.78 -8.15 7.28
CA LEU A 479 25.11 -7.36 6.26
C LEU A 479 26.08 -7.07 5.11
N ARG A 480 25.57 -7.15 3.87
CA ARG A 480 26.25 -6.64 2.68
C ARG A 480 26.30 -5.12 2.80
N TRP A 481 27.30 -4.62 3.53
CA TRP A 481 27.42 -3.19 3.81
C TRP A 481 28.88 -2.74 3.84
N LYS A 482 29.63 -3.14 4.87
CA LYS A 482 31.07 -2.91 4.96
C LYS A 482 31.81 -3.79 3.94
N GLY A 483 32.77 -3.21 3.24
CA GLY A 483 33.39 -3.74 2.03
C GLY A 483 32.55 -3.57 0.75
N TRP A 484 31.28 -3.15 0.86
CA TRP A 484 30.35 -2.99 -0.27
C TRP A 484 30.08 -1.51 -0.57
N TYR A 485 29.43 -0.79 0.37
CA TYR A 485 29.14 0.64 0.25
C TYR A 485 30.33 1.55 0.57
N ASP A 486 31.40 1.03 1.17
CA ASP A 486 32.69 1.72 1.35
C ASP A 486 33.80 1.15 0.44
N SER A 487 33.44 0.31 -0.54
CA SER A 487 34.36 -0.17 -1.58
C SER A 487 34.87 1.00 -2.45
N PRO A 488 36.00 0.85 -3.18
CA PRO A 488 36.45 1.89 -4.11
C PRO A 488 35.40 2.33 -5.15
N GLN A 489 34.40 1.50 -5.43
CA GLN A 489 33.26 1.83 -6.29
C GLN A 489 32.15 2.63 -5.58
N GLY A 490 32.09 2.62 -4.24
CA GLY A 490 31.17 3.42 -3.41
C GLY A 490 31.82 4.66 -2.78
N LYS A 491 33.06 4.99 -3.13
CA LYS A 491 33.86 6.04 -2.47
C LYS A 491 33.75 7.46 -3.05
N TYR A 492 32.87 7.75 -4.03
CA TYR A 492 32.77 9.10 -4.61
C TYR A 492 31.44 9.85 -4.33
N GLY A 493 30.79 9.56 -3.18
CA GLY A 493 29.69 10.38 -2.64
C GLY A 493 28.29 9.86 -2.96
N ALA A 494 27.24 10.62 -2.61
CA ALA A 494 25.83 10.19 -2.74
C ALA A 494 25.43 9.62 -4.11
N SER A 495 26.05 10.07 -5.21
CA SER A 495 25.74 9.59 -6.57
C SER A 495 26.06 8.11 -6.74
N ASP A 496 27.27 7.68 -6.34
CA ASP A 496 27.69 6.28 -6.42
C ASP A 496 26.84 5.39 -5.52
N LEU A 497 26.52 5.85 -4.30
CA LEU A 497 25.64 5.13 -3.40
C LEU A 497 24.25 4.95 -4.01
N THR A 498 23.74 5.98 -4.70
CA THR A 498 22.42 5.93 -5.35
C THR A 498 22.41 4.97 -6.53
N ASP A 499 23.46 4.93 -7.36
CA ASP A 499 23.63 3.93 -8.44
C ASP A 499 23.64 2.51 -7.87
N LEU A 500 24.46 2.27 -6.84
CA LEU A 500 24.59 0.95 -6.22
C LEU A 500 23.27 0.45 -5.62
N VAL A 501 22.59 1.29 -4.82
CA VAL A 501 21.28 0.94 -4.23
C VAL A 501 20.24 0.70 -5.32
N SER A 502 20.25 1.47 -6.42
CA SER A 502 19.31 1.27 -7.53
C SER A 502 19.53 -0.05 -8.26
N ARG A 503 20.79 -0.46 -8.43
CA ARG A 503 21.15 -1.78 -8.98
C ARG A 503 20.70 -2.92 -8.06
N GLU A 504 20.82 -2.76 -6.75
CA GLU A 504 20.35 -3.76 -5.78
C GLU A 504 18.82 -3.85 -5.74
N ILE A 505 18.12 -2.70 -5.81
CA ILE A 505 16.66 -2.64 -5.93
C ILE A 505 16.21 -3.39 -7.19
N ASN A 506 16.85 -3.15 -8.33
CA ASN A 506 16.59 -3.90 -9.56
C ASN A 506 16.86 -5.40 -9.38
N GLY A 507 18.04 -5.72 -8.86
CA GLY A 507 18.55 -7.07 -8.71
C GLY A 507 19.48 -7.50 -9.84
N PHE A 508 20.35 -8.46 -9.54
CA PHE A 508 21.36 -9.01 -10.43
C PHE A 508 21.58 -10.51 -10.19
N ALA A 509 22.29 -11.14 -11.12
CA ALA A 509 22.72 -12.52 -10.98
C ALA A 509 23.93 -12.62 -10.03
N GLU A 510 23.85 -13.44 -8.98
CA GLU A 510 24.94 -13.66 -8.00
C GLU A 510 26.01 -14.62 -8.54
N VAL A 511 25.65 -15.39 -9.57
CA VAL A 511 26.48 -16.35 -10.31
C VAL A 511 26.10 -16.32 -11.79
N ASP A 512 26.86 -16.99 -12.65
CA ASP A 512 26.44 -17.20 -14.04
C ASP A 512 25.16 -18.06 -14.06
N ILE A 513 24.09 -17.52 -14.66
CA ILE A 513 22.81 -18.22 -14.85
C ILE A 513 22.78 -18.71 -16.29
N LEU A 514 22.52 -20.01 -16.47
CA LEU A 514 22.46 -20.64 -17.80
C LEU A 514 21.02 -20.78 -18.28
N ASN A 515 20.83 -20.80 -19.60
CA ASN A 515 19.64 -21.29 -20.27
C ASN A 515 19.63 -22.83 -20.26
N ASP A 516 18.50 -23.44 -20.63
CA ASP A 516 18.35 -24.90 -20.69
C ASP A 516 19.33 -25.57 -21.68
N ASP A 517 19.79 -24.83 -22.70
CA ASP A 517 20.79 -25.28 -23.68
C ASP A 517 22.25 -25.13 -23.20
N GLY A 518 22.46 -24.66 -21.97
CA GLY A 518 23.78 -24.44 -21.37
C GLY A 518 24.45 -23.12 -21.77
N SER A 519 23.83 -22.30 -22.63
CA SER A 519 24.32 -20.95 -22.92
C SER A 519 24.13 -20.01 -21.73
N VAL A 520 24.99 -19.01 -21.58
CA VAL A 520 24.89 -18.04 -20.47
C VAL A 520 23.73 -17.08 -20.72
N LYS A 521 22.73 -17.10 -19.83
CA LYS A 521 21.59 -16.19 -19.81
C LYS A 521 21.94 -14.87 -19.12
N TYR A 522 22.60 -14.95 -17.95
CA TYR A 522 23.12 -13.81 -17.21
C TYR A 522 24.52 -14.15 -16.71
N ARG A 523 25.46 -13.22 -16.84
CA ARG A 523 26.75 -13.32 -16.14
C ARG A 523 26.61 -12.89 -14.68
N LYS A 524 27.48 -13.38 -13.80
CA LYS A 524 27.61 -12.85 -12.44
C LYS A 524 27.75 -11.32 -12.48
N GLY A 525 26.91 -10.62 -11.70
CA GLY A 525 26.84 -9.16 -11.61
C GLY A 525 25.92 -8.50 -12.65
N GLU A 526 25.41 -9.24 -13.63
CA GLU A 526 24.52 -8.68 -14.65
C GLU A 526 23.11 -8.42 -14.07
N LEU A 527 22.56 -7.24 -14.36
CA LEU A 527 21.23 -6.82 -13.91
C LEU A 527 20.14 -7.67 -14.54
N LEU A 528 19.17 -8.08 -13.72
CA LEU A 528 18.04 -8.87 -14.18
C LEU A 528 17.04 -8.01 -14.95
N ALA A 529 16.56 -8.55 -16.07
CA ALA A 529 15.63 -7.85 -16.97
C ALA A 529 14.15 -8.13 -16.67
N SER A 530 13.83 -8.98 -15.69
CA SER A 530 12.47 -9.27 -15.25
C SER A 530 12.47 -9.97 -13.90
N PHE A 531 11.50 -9.65 -13.03
CA PHE A 531 11.28 -10.39 -11.79
C PHE A 531 10.90 -11.86 -12.03
N GLY A 532 10.45 -12.22 -13.24
CA GLY A 532 10.22 -13.61 -13.63
C GLY A 532 11.51 -14.44 -13.71
N HIS A 533 12.68 -13.81 -13.64
CA HIS A 533 13.98 -14.48 -13.66
C HIS A 533 14.60 -14.67 -12.27
N LEU A 534 13.99 -14.13 -11.21
CA LEU A 534 14.42 -14.36 -9.84
C LEU A 534 14.27 -15.84 -9.47
N LYS A 535 15.17 -16.33 -8.62
CA LYS A 535 15.24 -17.72 -8.16
C LYS A 535 15.26 -17.80 -6.63
N ASP A 536 14.95 -18.99 -6.12
CA ASP A 536 14.93 -19.36 -4.70
C ASP A 536 16.15 -20.19 -4.27
N ASP A 537 17.12 -20.40 -5.15
CA ASP A 537 18.36 -21.16 -4.92
C ASP A 537 19.54 -20.28 -4.48
N GLY A 538 19.32 -18.96 -4.37
CA GLY A 538 20.34 -17.98 -4.04
C GLY A 538 21.19 -17.50 -5.22
N SER A 539 20.88 -17.92 -6.46
CA SER A 539 21.62 -17.50 -7.66
C SER A 539 21.28 -16.07 -8.11
N THR A 540 20.27 -15.44 -7.50
CA THR A 540 19.82 -14.07 -7.80
C THR A 540 19.63 -13.28 -6.52
N SER A 541 19.79 -11.95 -6.61
CA SER A 541 19.39 -11.01 -5.58
C SER A 541 18.50 -9.90 -6.14
N SER A 542 17.66 -9.33 -5.30
CA SER A 542 16.90 -8.10 -5.55
C SER A 542 16.37 -7.57 -4.21
N SER A 543 16.67 -6.32 -3.86
CA SER A 543 16.16 -5.72 -2.64
C SER A 543 14.70 -5.30 -2.76
N ASN A 544 14.13 -5.27 -3.97
CA ASN A 544 12.69 -5.16 -4.19
C ASN A 544 12.27 -5.73 -5.56
N TRP A 545 11.69 -6.93 -5.56
CA TRP A 545 11.33 -7.64 -6.80
C TRP A 545 10.39 -6.87 -7.72
N LEU A 546 9.58 -5.94 -7.19
CA LEU A 546 8.69 -5.11 -8.01
C LEU A 546 9.44 -4.18 -8.97
N TYR A 547 10.71 -3.90 -8.66
CA TYR A 547 11.55 -2.93 -9.37
C TYR A 547 12.57 -3.63 -10.27
N THR A 548 12.57 -4.96 -10.38
CA THR A 548 13.38 -5.63 -11.39
C THR A 548 12.96 -5.18 -12.78
N GLN A 549 13.94 -4.78 -13.60
CA GLN A 549 13.84 -4.06 -14.87
C GLN A 549 13.77 -2.52 -14.77
N SER A 550 13.69 -1.92 -13.59
CA SER A 550 13.74 -0.45 -13.46
C SER A 550 15.11 0.11 -13.81
N TYR A 551 16.20 -0.59 -13.49
CA TYR A 551 17.57 -0.15 -13.76
C TYR A 551 18.21 -1.07 -14.80
N ASN A 552 18.60 -0.55 -15.97
CA ASN A 552 19.22 -1.36 -17.01
C ASN A 552 20.35 -0.63 -17.74
N GLU A 553 21.39 -1.38 -18.12
CA GLU A 553 22.57 -0.84 -18.81
C GLU A 553 22.36 -0.70 -20.32
N LYS A 554 21.47 -1.52 -20.90
CA LYS A 554 21.29 -1.64 -22.34
C LYS A 554 20.64 -0.40 -22.96
N ASP A 555 19.64 0.17 -22.28
CA ASP A 555 18.90 1.34 -22.76
C ASP A 555 19.30 2.62 -22.01
N GLY A 556 20.29 2.53 -21.11
CA GLY A 556 20.70 3.61 -20.21
C GLY A 556 19.61 3.99 -19.20
N ASN A 557 18.64 3.10 -18.94
CA ASN A 557 17.53 3.39 -18.05
C ASN A 557 17.99 3.37 -16.59
N ARG A 558 17.86 4.51 -15.92
CA ARG A 558 18.19 4.67 -14.50
C ARG A 558 16.92 4.80 -13.65
N GLN A 559 15.94 3.91 -13.86
CA GLN A 559 14.53 3.96 -13.41
C GLN A 559 13.56 4.58 -14.39
#